data_AF-A0A1G7IVC5-F1
#
_entry.id   AF-A0A1G7IVC5-F1
#
_cell.length_a   1.000
_cell.length_b   1.000
_cell.length_c   1.000
_cell.angle_alpha   90.00
_cell.angle_beta   90.00
_cell.angle_gamma   90.00
#
_symmetry.space_group_name_H-M   'P 1'
#
loop_
_entity.id
_entity.type
_entity.pdbx_description
1 polymer ?
#
loop_
_entity_poly.entity_id
_entity_poly.type
_entity_poly.pdbx_seq_one_letter_code
_entity_poly.pdbx_strand_id
1 'polypeptide(L)' 'MKKISIKSAKKDELSWINSKYNEVNFAASTFENEYIVIASVDNEKAGIGRLVRINNGHIELGGIYVFPNSEA' A
#
# COMPACT_ATOMS: atom_id res chain seq x y z
N MET A 1 -9.28 0.57 22.59
CA MET A 1 -9.14 -0.10 21.28
C MET A 1 -8.63 0.92 20.29
N LYS A 2 -7.58 0.60 19.54
CA LYS A 2 -7.09 1.49 18.47
C LYS A 2 -8.05 1.48 17.28
N LYS A 3 -8.18 2.60 16.57
CA LYS A 3 -9.02 2.72 15.39
C LYS A 3 -8.23 2.33 14.14
N ILE A 4 -8.69 1.30 13.43
CA ILE A 4 -8.09 0.87 12.17
C ILE A 4 -8.93 1.39 11.00
N SER A 5 -8.27 1.92 9.96
CA SER A 5 -8.93 2.33 8.72
C SER A 5 -8.09 1.97 7.50
N ILE A 6 -8.75 1.71 6.38
CA ILE A 6 -8.10 1.48 5.08
C ILE A 6 -8.72 2.46 4.09
N LYS A 7 -7.88 3.10 3.27
CA LYS A 7 -8.33 3.97 2.17
C LYS A 7 -7.61 3.62 0.87
N SER A 8 -8.26 3.85 -0.26
CA SER A 8 -7.60 3.85 -1.56
C SER A 8 -6.58 4.98 -1.61
N ALA A 9 -5.41 4.68 -2.17
CA ALA A 9 -4.40 5.69 -2.43
C ALA A 9 -4.81 6.59 -3.60
N LYS A 10 -4.35 7.84 -3.56
CA LYS A 10 -4.48 8.80 -4.65
C LYS A 10 -3.18 8.91 -5.44
N LYS A 11 -3.26 9.38 -6.70
CA LYS A 11 -2.08 9.52 -7.58
C LYS A 11 -1.01 10.47 -7.01
N ASP A 12 -1.41 11.51 -6.30
CA ASP A 12 -0.49 12.46 -5.63
C ASP A 12 0.28 11.82 -4.47
N GLU A 13 -0.18 10.68 -3.94
CA GLU A 13 0.50 9.91 -2.91
C GLU A 13 1.56 8.94 -3.47
N LEU A 14 1.65 8.76 -4.79
CA LEU A 14 2.50 7.76 -5.44
C LEU A 14 3.98 7.91 -5.09
N SER A 15 4.49 9.15 -5.02
CA SER A 15 5.89 9.41 -4.63
C SER A 15 6.18 8.87 -3.24
N TRP A 16 5.26 9.09 -2.28
CA TRP A 16 5.38 8.57 -0.93
C TRP A 16 5.21 7.04 -0.86
N ILE A 17 4.32 6.45 -1.66
CA ILE A 17 4.14 5.00 -1.72
C ILE A 17 5.42 4.32 -2.22
N ASN A 18 6.01 4.87 -3.29
CA ASN A 18 7.24 4.31 -3.85
C ASN A 18 8.44 4.48 -2.93
N SER A 19 8.51 5.56 -2.14
CA SER A 19 9.55 5.67 -1.12
C SER A 19 9.42 4.58 -0.06
N LYS A 20 8.19 4.23 0.35
CA LYS A 20 7.92 3.11 1.27
C LYS A 20 8.23 1.74 0.69
N TYR A 21 7.87 1.47 -0.56
CA TYR A 21 8.27 0.22 -1.21
C TYR A 21 9.79 0.10 -1.37
N ASN A 22 10.48 1.21 -1.65
CA ASN A 22 11.93 1.23 -1.77
C ASN A 22 12.65 0.88 -0.45
N GLU A 23 12.07 1.22 0.72
CA GLU A 23 12.64 0.83 2.03
C GLU A 23 12.85 -0.69 2.16
N VAL A 24 12.02 -1.49 1.49
CA VAL A 24 12.07 -2.96 1.51
C VAL A 24 12.42 -3.57 0.16
N ASN A 25 12.99 -2.78 -0.76
CA ASN A 25 13.37 -3.18 -2.12
C ASN A 25 12.22 -3.78 -2.95
N PHE A 26 10.98 -3.35 -2.71
CA PHE A 26 9.84 -3.71 -3.55
C PHE A 26 9.84 -2.91 -4.86
N ALA A 27 9.29 -3.51 -5.91
CA ALA A 27 9.13 -2.85 -7.20
C ALA A 27 8.21 -1.62 -7.08
N ALA A 28 8.66 -0.51 -7.66
CA ALA A 28 7.90 0.74 -7.70
C ALA A 28 6.53 0.54 -8.39
N SER A 29 5.56 1.30 -7.91
CA SER A 29 4.21 1.41 -8.44
C SER A 29 4.13 2.52 -9.49
N THR A 30 3.22 2.37 -10.46
CA THR A 30 2.90 3.33 -11.53
C THR A 30 1.42 3.74 -11.55
N PHE A 31 0.54 3.07 -10.78
CA PHE A 31 -0.93 3.21 -10.83
C PHE A 31 -1.59 2.76 -12.14
N GLU A 32 -0.86 2.14 -13.08
CA GLU A 32 -1.42 1.77 -14.39
C GLU A 32 -2.29 0.52 -14.34
N ASN A 33 -1.85 -0.50 -13.59
CA ASN A 33 -2.51 -1.81 -13.50
C ASN A 33 -2.73 -2.26 -12.05
N GLU A 34 -2.70 -1.32 -11.11
CA GLU A 34 -2.77 -1.59 -9.69
C GLU A 34 -3.80 -0.75 -8.94
N TYR A 35 -4.33 -1.33 -7.87
CA TYR A 35 -5.17 -0.65 -6.91
C TYR A 35 -4.49 -0.71 -5.55
N ILE A 36 -4.03 0.44 -5.06
CA ILE A 36 -3.21 0.53 -3.85
C ILE A 36 -4.09 1.02 -2.70
N VAL A 37 -3.91 0.41 -1.53
CA VAL A 37 -4.55 0.81 -0.29
C VAL A 37 -3.51 1.22 0.75
N ILE A 38 -3.87 2.19 1.58
CA ILE A 38 -3.10 2.66 2.72
C ILE A 38 -3.90 2.33 3.99
N ALA A 39 -3.29 1.55 4.88
CA ALA A 39 -3.83 1.26 6.19
C ALA A 39 -3.35 2.31 7.19
N SER A 40 -4.20 2.65 8.16
CA SER A 40 -3.88 3.54 9.27
C SER A 40 -4.39 2.99 10.60
N VAL A 41 -3.64 3.27 11.68
CA VAL A 41 -3.99 3.00 13.08
C VAL A 41 -3.99 4.35 13.81
N ASP A 42 -5.10 4.71 14.45
CA ASP A 42 -5.29 6.01 15.13
C ASP A 42 -4.94 7.22 14.24
N ASN A 43 -5.27 7.11 12.95
CA ASN A 43 -4.99 8.06 11.85
C ASN A 43 -3.52 8.13 11.39
N GLU A 44 -2.61 7.39 12.02
CA GLU A 44 -1.23 7.25 11.56
C GLU A 44 -1.13 6.18 10.49
N LYS A 45 -0.40 6.45 9.40
CA LYS A 45 -0.21 5.45 8.33
C LYS A 45 0.59 4.27 8.89
N ALA A 46 0.04 3.08 8.76
CA ALA A 46 0.55 1.85 9.36
C ALA A 46 1.06 0.84 8.33
N GLY A 47 0.60 0.92 7.09
CA GLY A 47 1.07 0.04 6.04
C GLY A 47 0.44 0.34 4.69
N ILE A 48 0.94 -0.36 3.68
CA ILE A 48 0.48 -0.30 2.30
C ILE A 48 0.32 -1.72 1.75
N GLY A 49 -0.58 -1.85 0.79
CA GLY A 49 -0.77 -3.08 0.02
C GLY A 49 -1.39 -2.75 -1.33
N ARG A 50 -1.26 -3.65 -2.30
CA ARG A 50 -1.82 -3.43 -3.62
C ARG A 50 -2.42 -4.68 -4.23
N LEU A 51 -3.44 -4.46 -5.05
CA LEU A 51 -3.91 -5.41 -6.03
C LEU A 51 -3.21 -5.11 -7.35
N VAL A 52 -2.59 -6.10 -7.98
CA VAL A 52 -1.92 -5.94 -9.29
C VAL A 52 -2.58 -6.87 -10.30
N ARG A 53 -3.04 -6.34 -11.43
CA ARG A 53 -3.57 -7.17 -12.51
C ARG A 53 -2.42 -7.91 -13.20
N ILE A 54 -2.45 -9.24 -13.14
CA ILE A 54 -1.51 -10.10 -13.85
C ILE A 54 -1.98 -10.32 -15.30
N ASN A 55 -3.26 -10.70 -15.47
CA ASN A 55 -3.87 -10.95 -16.78
C ASN A 55 -5.40 -10.85 -16.70
N ASN A 56 -6.08 -11.29 -17.76
CA ASN A 56 -7.55 -11.38 -17.78
C ASN A 56 -8.02 -12.51 -16.84
N GLY A 57 -8.64 -12.12 -15.72
CA GLY A 57 -9.23 -13.04 -14.74
C GLY A 57 -8.40 -13.23 -13.47
N HIS A 58 -7.13 -12.77 -13.44
CA HIS A 58 -6.26 -12.93 -12.27
C HIS A 58 -5.71 -11.59 -11.78
N ILE A 59 -5.79 -11.40 -10.47
CA ILE A 59 -5.28 -10.24 -9.75
C ILE A 59 -4.47 -10.78 -8.56
N GLU A 60 -3.23 -10.32 -8.42
CA GLU A 60 -2.41 -10.58 -7.25
C GLU A 60 -2.78 -9.61 -6.13
N LEU A 61 -2.94 -10.12 -4.91
CA LEU A 61 -2.84 -9.31 -3.70
C LEU A 61 -1.41 -9.45 -3.17
N GLY A 62 -0.64 -8.38 -3.26
CA GLY A 62 0.79 -8.41 -2.98
C GLY A 62 1.32 -7.04 -2.61
N GLY A 63 2.65 -6.91 -2.57
CA GLY A 63 3.30 -5.68 -2.13
C GLY A 63 2.80 -5.23 -0.76
N ILE A 64 2.55 -6.15 0.17
CA ILE A 64 2.05 -5.81 1.50
C ILE A 64 3.25 -5.47 2.37
N TYR A 65 3.31 -4.22 2.86
CA TYR A 65 4.35 -3.74 3.76
C TYR A 65 3.73 -3.03 4.95
N VAL A 66 3.96 -3.59 6.13
CA VAL A 66 3.59 -3.02 7.44
C VAL A 66 4.79 -2.27 8.00
N PHE A 67 4.59 -1.01 8.40
CA PHE A 67 5.71 -0.15 8.78
C PHE A 67 6.26 -0.52 10.17
N PRO A 68 7.58 -0.40 10.40
CA PRO A 68 8.23 -0.84 11.65
C PRO A 68 7.62 -0.28 12.94
N ASN A 69 7.06 0.94 12.89
CA ASN A 69 6.50 1.63 14.05
C ASN A 69 4.98 1.51 14.16
N SER A 70 4.35 0.64 13.37
CA SER A 70 2.91 0.40 13.47
C SER A 70 2.63 -0.64 14.55
N GLU A 71 2.63 -0.21 15.81
CA GLU A 71 2.13 -1.05 16.89
C GLU A 71 0.60 -1.18 16.73
N ALA A 72 0.12 -2.39 16.49
CA ALA A 72 -1.30 -2.74 16.61
C ALA A 72 -1.66 -2.94 18.08
#